data_AF-A0A0G4MSM4-F1
#
_entry.id   AF-A0A0G4MSM4-F1
#
_cell.length_a   1.000
_cell.length_b   1.000
_cell.length_c   1.000
_cell.angle_alpha   90.00
_cell.angle_beta   90.00
_cell.angle_gamma   90.00
#
_symmetry.space_group_name_H-M   'P 1'
#
loop_
_entity.id
_entity.type
_entity.pdbx_description
1 polymer ?
#
loop_
_entity_poly.entity_id
_entity_poly.type
_entity_poly.pdbx_seq_one_letter_code
_entity_poly.pdbx_strand_id
1 'polypeptide(L)'
;QWEASVKLLPLWLAPNMVTLIGFAFILANILLLVIVMPDLEGPGPSWLYFSFALGLFMYQTMDNLDGKQARRTGTSSGLGELFDHGIDSLNCTLASLLETAAMGLGTSKSGVFTALCPCLPMFFSTWETYHTHTLYLGTINGPTEGILIACAIMATSGICGPGIWTQPIIDILGEKHFFGLMPLIHHYSIRDIWIGMIITSLLATHIPFCIYNVVRARQQKNLPIAPVFLEWTPMLVFTAAIGAWVYSPYSTLMRENHLVLFCFTMAFVFGRMTTKMILAHLTRQPFPFWTVMLWPLVGGAFIGNLPRFGVAAVTAKAELIYLWAYFFFALVVYSRWAYLVVTSICNFLGINALTIPREKQMANEQAFAAQAALNDMNGKRHD
;
A
#
# COMPACT_ATOMS: atom_id res chain seq x y z
N GLN A 1 17.07 -13.53 2.77
CA GLN A 1 16.12 -14.61 2.40
C GLN A 1 15.84 -14.63 0.89
N TRP A 2 15.51 -13.49 0.25
CA TRP A 2 15.18 -13.42 -1.19
C TRP A 2 16.34 -13.56 -2.21
N GLU A 3 17.61 -13.59 -1.78
CA GLU A 3 18.77 -13.81 -2.69
C GLU A 3 18.78 -15.20 -3.34
N ALA A 4 18.21 -16.20 -2.67
CA ALA A 4 18.01 -17.52 -3.27
C ALA A 4 16.81 -17.49 -4.23
N SER A 5 15.70 -16.88 -3.80
CA SER A 5 14.44 -16.84 -4.55
C SER A 5 14.56 -16.11 -5.88
N VAL A 6 15.36 -15.04 -5.99
CA VAL A 6 15.56 -14.33 -7.26
C VAL A 6 16.16 -15.23 -8.34
N LYS A 7 16.93 -16.26 -7.96
CA LYS A 7 17.53 -17.20 -8.92
C LYS A 7 16.49 -18.07 -9.62
N LEU A 8 15.30 -18.23 -9.03
CA LEU A 8 14.16 -18.95 -9.62
C LEU A 8 13.47 -18.14 -10.73
N LEU A 9 13.64 -16.82 -10.76
CA LEU A 9 13.08 -16.00 -11.82
C LEU A 9 13.87 -16.19 -13.12
N PRO A 10 13.19 -16.33 -14.27
CA PRO A 10 13.87 -16.45 -15.54
C PRO A 10 14.50 -15.11 -15.95
N LEU A 11 15.63 -15.16 -16.66
CA LEU A 11 16.41 -13.96 -17.01
C LEU A 11 15.74 -13.04 -18.04
N TRP A 12 14.70 -13.53 -18.74
CA TRP A 12 13.90 -12.73 -19.67
C TRP A 12 12.83 -11.89 -18.98
N LEU A 13 12.48 -12.23 -17.74
CA LEU A 13 11.41 -11.57 -16.99
C LEU A 13 11.89 -10.21 -16.48
N ALA A 14 11.23 -9.15 -16.96
CA ALA A 14 11.53 -7.78 -16.58
C ALA A 14 11.14 -7.51 -15.11
N PRO A 15 11.92 -6.70 -14.37
CA PRO A 15 11.61 -6.34 -12.97
C PRO A 15 10.18 -5.83 -12.77
N ASN A 16 9.74 -4.84 -13.57
CA ASN A 16 8.40 -4.27 -13.45
C ASN A 16 7.28 -5.30 -13.72
N MET A 17 7.57 -6.35 -14.50
CA MET A 17 6.62 -7.46 -14.69
C MET A 17 6.51 -8.31 -13.42
N VAL A 18 7.61 -8.49 -12.68
CA VAL A 18 7.60 -9.17 -11.37
C VAL A 18 6.67 -8.41 -10.42
N THR A 19 6.84 -7.09 -10.29
CA THR A 19 5.95 -6.22 -9.51
C THR A 19 4.49 -6.38 -9.93
N LEU A 20 4.21 -6.35 -11.24
CA LEU A 20 2.85 -6.45 -11.77
C LEU A 20 2.21 -7.82 -11.51
N ILE A 21 2.98 -8.91 -11.60
CA ILE A 21 2.52 -10.26 -11.25
C ILE A 21 2.16 -10.32 -9.76
N GLY A 22 2.99 -9.74 -8.89
CA GLY A 22 2.69 -9.61 -7.46
C GLY A 22 1.36 -8.88 -7.24
N PHE A 23 1.18 -7.73 -7.88
CA PHE A 23 -0.06 -6.95 -7.78
C PHE A 23 -1.30 -7.68 -8.33
N ALA A 24 -1.14 -8.52 -9.35
CA ALA A 24 -2.24 -9.32 -9.90
C ALA A 24 -2.83 -10.29 -8.86
N PHE A 25 -2.04 -10.82 -7.92
CA PHE A 25 -2.57 -11.63 -6.81
C PHE A 25 -3.49 -10.83 -5.90
N ILE A 26 -3.15 -9.57 -5.62
CA ILE A 26 -4.00 -8.69 -4.81
C ILE A 26 -5.30 -8.40 -5.55
N LEU A 27 -5.23 -8.06 -6.84
CA LEU A 27 -6.43 -7.81 -7.64
C LEU A 27 -7.34 -9.04 -7.73
N ALA A 28 -6.77 -10.24 -7.88
CA ALA A 28 -7.52 -11.48 -7.85
C ALA A 28 -8.21 -11.72 -6.51
N ASN A 29 -7.52 -11.48 -5.39
CA ASN A 29 -8.11 -11.59 -4.05
C ASN A 29 -9.21 -10.55 -3.81
N ILE A 30 -9.05 -9.33 -4.32
CA ILE A 30 -10.11 -8.31 -4.21
C ILE A 30 -11.33 -8.71 -5.04
N LEU A 31 -11.13 -9.31 -6.23
CA LEU A 31 -12.24 -9.86 -7.02
C LEU A 31 -12.96 -10.97 -6.25
N LEU A 32 -12.20 -11.90 -5.64
CA LEU A 32 -12.78 -12.95 -4.79
C LEU A 32 -13.54 -12.35 -3.60
N LEU A 33 -12.99 -11.32 -2.96
CA LEU A 33 -13.65 -10.61 -1.87
C LEU A 33 -15.02 -10.05 -2.31
N VAL A 34 -15.07 -9.33 -3.43
CA VAL A 34 -16.31 -8.72 -3.94
C VAL A 34 -17.35 -9.78 -4.34
N ILE A 35 -16.91 -10.95 -4.81
CA ILE A 35 -17.82 -12.03 -5.21
C ILE A 35 -18.33 -12.83 -4.01
N VAL A 36 -17.46 -13.14 -3.05
CA VAL A 36 -17.72 -14.13 -2.00
C VAL A 36 -18.12 -13.50 -0.68
N MET A 37 -17.56 -12.32 -0.33
CA MET A 37 -17.78 -11.66 0.96
C MET A 37 -17.78 -10.12 0.81
N PRO A 38 -18.73 -9.55 0.05
CA PRO A 38 -18.78 -8.12 -0.25
C PRO A 38 -19.12 -7.22 0.94
N ASP A 39 -19.59 -7.78 2.05
CA ASP A 39 -19.91 -7.05 3.29
C ASP A 39 -18.67 -6.75 4.16
N LEU A 40 -17.54 -7.42 3.90
CA LEU A 40 -16.30 -7.34 4.70
C LEU A 40 -16.45 -7.81 6.15
N GLU A 41 -17.53 -8.52 6.50
CA GLU A 41 -17.82 -9.00 7.86
C GLU A 41 -17.63 -10.51 7.97
N GLY A 42 -18.16 -11.27 7.01
CA GLY A 42 -18.09 -12.73 7.01
C GLY A 42 -18.97 -13.41 8.08
N PRO A 43 -18.69 -14.69 8.41
CA PRO A 43 -17.58 -15.50 7.94
C PRO A 43 -17.75 -15.95 6.49
N GLY A 44 -16.72 -15.72 5.67
CA GLY A 44 -16.55 -16.38 4.39
C GLY A 44 -16.01 -17.82 4.56
N PRO A 45 -15.90 -18.60 3.48
CA PRO A 45 -15.30 -19.93 3.55
C PRO A 45 -13.80 -19.82 3.91
N SER A 46 -13.30 -20.72 4.78
CA SER A 46 -11.91 -20.66 5.29
C SER A 46 -10.83 -20.49 4.22
N TRP A 47 -11.00 -21.14 3.06
CA TRP A 47 -10.04 -21.03 1.95
C TRP A 47 -9.89 -19.60 1.42
N LEU A 48 -10.91 -18.75 1.55
CA LEU A 48 -10.88 -17.35 1.11
C LEU A 48 -9.83 -16.57 1.89
N TYR A 49 -9.79 -16.74 3.21
CA TYR A 49 -8.81 -16.08 4.07
C TYR A 49 -7.38 -16.60 3.83
N PHE A 50 -7.22 -17.91 3.58
CA PHE A 50 -5.94 -18.46 3.15
C PHE A 50 -5.51 -17.94 1.78
N SER A 51 -6.43 -17.71 0.86
CA SER A 51 -6.17 -17.06 -0.43
C SER A 51 -5.68 -15.63 -0.23
N PHE A 52 -6.29 -14.87 0.69
CA PHE A 52 -5.84 -13.51 1.04
C PHE A 52 -4.40 -13.53 1.56
N ALA A 53 -4.10 -14.39 2.53
CA ALA A 53 -2.77 -14.55 3.09
C ALA A 53 -1.74 -14.93 2.00
N LEU A 54 -2.06 -15.90 1.16
CA LEU A 54 -1.19 -16.33 0.07
C LEU A 54 -0.95 -15.21 -0.93
N GLY A 55 -1.98 -14.52 -1.39
CA GLY A 55 -1.82 -13.46 -2.38
C GLY A 55 -1.04 -12.27 -1.85
N LEU A 56 -1.22 -11.90 -0.58
CA LEU A 56 -0.42 -10.86 0.07
C LEU A 56 1.04 -11.28 0.27
N PHE A 57 1.28 -12.52 0.67
CA PHE A 57 2.63 -13.08 0.75
C PHE A 57 3.33 -13.13 -0.62
N MET A 58 2.60 -13.52 -1.67
CA MET A 58 3.11 -13.51 -3.04
C MET A 58 3.40 -12.10 -3.52
N TYR A 59 2.55 -11.12 -3.21
CA TYR A 59 2.82 -9.71 -3.48
C TYR A 59 4.15 -9.27 -2.85
N GLN A 60 4.29 -9.42 -1.52
CA GLN A 60 5.51 -9.06 -0.81
C GLN A 60 6.75 -9.76 -1.38
N THR A 61 6.61 -11.03 -1.74
CA THR A 61 7.71 -11.80 -2.28
C THR A 61 8.15 -11.23 -3.62
N MET A 62 7.22 -10.94 -4.52
CA MET A 62 7.52 -10.40 -5.84
C MET A 62 8.09 -8.98 -5.77
N ASP A 63 7.53 -8.14 -4.90
CA ASP A 63 8.03 -6.81 -4.55
C ASP A 63 9.51 -6.85 -4.13
N ASN A 64 9.85 -7.66 -3.13
CA ASN A 64 11.24 -7.82 -2.69
C ASN A 64 12.19 -8.42 -3.75
N LEU A 65 11.65 -9.04 -4.81
CA LEU A 65 12.41 -9.67 -5.87
C LEU A 65 12.70 -8.75 -7.04
N ASP A 66 11.92 -7.71 -7.29
CA ASP A 66 12.02 -6.93 -8.52
C ASP A 66 13.36 -6.15 -8.61
N GLY A 67 13.80 -5.50 -7.55
CA GLY A 67 15.04 -4.75 -7.49
C GLY A 67 16.25 -5.68 -7.50
N LYS A 68 16.11 -6.89 -6.93
CA LYS A 68 17.12 -7.95 -7.02
C LYS A 68 17.22 -8.46 -8.46
N GLN A 69 16.09 -8.66 -9.12
CA GLN A 69 16.03 -9.05 -10.53
C GLN A 69 16.60 -7.95 -11.44
N ALA A 70 16.35 -6.68 -11.12
CA ALA A 70 16.89 -5.53 -11.85
C ALA A 70 18.42 -5.50 -11.77
N ARG A 71 19.00 -5.73 -10.59
CA ARG A 71 20.45 -5.85 -10.41
C ARG A 71 21.00 -7.09 -11.13
N ARG A 72 20.32 -8.23 -11.01
CA ARG A 72 20.73 -9.50 -11.63
C ARG A 72 20.75 -9.44 -13.15
N THR A 73 19.77 -8.76 -13.76
CA THR A 73 19.65 -8.64 -15.22
C THR A 73 20.30 -7.36 -15.79
N GLY A 74 20.89 -6.53 -14.92
CA GLY A 74 21.51 -5.26 -15.31
C GLY A 74 20.52 -4.28 -15.95
N THR A 75 19.28 -4.22 -15.42
CA THR A 75 18.15 -3.43 -15.95
C THR A 75 17.59 -2.41 -14.93
N SER A 76 18.33 -2.11 -13.87
CA SER A 76 17.97 -1.06 -12.89
C SER A 76 17.81 0.30 -13.57
N SER A 77 16.71 1.00 -13.27
CA SER A 77 16.40 2.32 -13.82
C SER A 77 15.45 3.08 -12.89
N GLY A 78 15.40 4.41 -13.03
CA GLY A 78 14.42 5.23 -12.30
C GLY A 78 12.95 4.91 -12.68
N LEU A 79 12.71 4.34 -13.87
CA LEU A 79 11.40 3.80 -14.22
C LEU A 79 11.01 2.65 -13.29
N GLY A 80 11.96 1.76 -13.00
CA GLY A 80 11.72 0.63 -12.10
C GLY A 80 11.30 1.10 -10.72
N GLU A 81 12.04 2.03 -10.13
CA GLU A 81 11.69 2.64 -8.83
C GLU A 81 10.32 3.33 -8.86
N LEU A 82 10.01 4.08 -9.93
CA LEU A 82 8.69 4.71 -10.08
C LEU A 82 7.55 3.69 -10.19
N PHE A 83 7.79 2.59 -10.90
CA PHE A 83 6.80 1.56 -11.16
C PHE A 83 6.52 0.76 -9.89
N ASP A 84 7.58 0.29 -9.23
CA ASP A 84 7.54 -0.49 -8.00
C ASP A 84 6.80 0.26 -6.88
N HIS A 85 7.37 1.37 -6.40
CA HIS A 85 6.75 2.19 -5.35
C HIS A 85 5.38 2.77 -5.78
N GLY A 86 5.14 2.91 -7.09
CA GLY A 86 3.86 3.32 -7.63
C GLY A 86 2.77 2.27 -7.45
N ILE A 87 3.10 1.00 -7.65
CA ILE A 87 2.22 -0.15 -7.39
C ILE A 87 2.03 -0.33 -5.88
N ASP A 88 3.09 -0.20 -5.06
CA ASP A 88 2.98 -0.20 -3.59
C ASP A 88 1.96 0.80 -3.08
N SER A 89 1.95 2.00 -3.67
CA SER A 89 1.02 3.04 -3.28
C SER A 89 -0.43 2.66 -3.58
N LEU A 90 -0.71 2.00 -4.70
CA LEU A 90 -2.05 1.45 -4.98
C LEU A 90 -2.39 0.33 -4.00
N ASN A 91 -1.40 -0.53 -3.73
CA ASN A 91 -1.57 -1.71 -2.91
C ASN A 91 -1.84 -1.38 -1.43
N CYS A 92 -1.35 -0.24 -0.93
CA CYS A 92 -1.59 0.23 0.44
C CYS A 92 -3.07 0.10 0.86
N THR A 93 -3.99 0.57 0.02
CA THR A 93 -5.43 0.50 0.32
C THR A 93 -6.03 -0.87 -0.03
N LEU A 94 -5.61 -1.47 -1.14
CA LEU A 94 -6.21 -2.72 -1.62
C LEU A 94 -5.83 -3.92 -0.75
N ALA A 95 -4.55 -4.12 -0.44
CA ALA A 95 -4.12 -5.19 0.46
C ALA A 95 -4.77 -5.05 1.85
N SER A 96 -4.83 -3.84 2.40
CA SER A 96 -5.45 -3.63 3.70
C SER A 96 -6.98 -3.69 3.70
N LEU A 97 -7.63 -3.59 2.55
CA LEU A 97 -9.04 -3.93 2.43
C LEU A 97 -9.27 -5.45 2.61
N LEU A 98 -8.36 -6.29 2.12
CA LEU A 98 -8.39 -7.74 2.40
C LEU A 98 -8.19 -8.01 3.90
N GLU A 99 -7.35 -7.22 4.57
CA GLU A 99 -7.15 -7.30 6.02
C GLU A 99 -8.41 -6.90 6.78
N THR A 100 -9.06 -5.80 6.39
CA THR A 100 -10.37 -5.38 6.92
C THR A 100 -11.39 -6.51 6.83
N ALA A 101 -11.41 -7.22 5.71
CA ALA A 101 -12.29 -8.36 5.48
C ALA A 101 -11.89 -9.59 6.31
N ALA A 102 -10.60 -9.90 6.43
CA ALA A 102 -10.09 -11.00 7.24
C ALA A 102 -10.40 -10.80 8.73
N MET A 103 -10.35 -9.55 9.19
CA MET A 103 -10.71 -9.19 10.55
C MET A 103 -12.22 -9.04 10.80
N GLY A 104 -13.07 -9.22 9.78
CA GLY A 104 -14.52 -9.10 9.88
C GLY A 104 -15.00 -7.71 10.32
N LEU A 105 -14.32 -6.65 9.86
CA LEU A 105 -14.56 -5.29 10.37
C LEU A 105 -15.70 -4.56 9.65
N GLY A 106 -16.18 -5.06 8.52
CA GLY A 106 -17.27 -4.43 7.78
C GLY A 106 -16.96 -2.99 7.36
N THR A 107 -18.02 -2.18 7.27
CA THR A 107 -17.94 -0.72 7.06
C THR A 107 -17.77 0.08 8.36
N SER A 108 -17.30 -0.57 9.44
CA SER A 108 -17.10 0.08 10.73
C SER A 108 -15.99 1.14 10.68
N LYS A 109 -15.92 1.99 11.72
CA LYS A 109 -14.81 2.95 11.88
C LYS A 109 -13.45 2.26 11.90
N SER A 110 -13.37 1.10 12.55
CA SER A 110 -12.16 0.26 12.52
C SER A 110 -11.88 -0.29 11.13
N GLY A 111 -12.90 -0.70 10.36
CA GLY A 111 -12.71 -1.18 9.00
C GLY A 111 -12.18 -0.11 8.04
N VAL A 112 -12.72 1.11 8.13
CA VAL A 112 -12.23 2.29 7.39
C VAL A 112 -10.79 2.61 7.78
N PHE A 113 -10.49 2.63 9.09
CA PHE A 113 -9.13 2.88 9.59
C PHE A 113 -8.15 1.83 9.07
N THR A 114 -8.45 0.53 9.25
CA THR A 114 -7.60 -0.57 8.78
C THR A 114 -7.34 -0.49 7.28
N ALA A 115 -8.38 -0.20 6.47
CA ALA A 115 -8.25 -0.15 5.01
C ALA A 115 -7.40 1.04 4.50
N LEU A 116 -7.36 2.17 5.21
CA LEU A 116 -6.76 3.42 4.71
C LEU A 116 -5.52 3.88 5.49
N CYS A 117 -5.29 3.36 6.69
CA CYS A 117 -4.14 3.70 7.52
C CYS A 117 -2.79 3.53 6.81
N PRO A 118 -2.53 2.47 6.02
CA PRO A 118 -1.24 2.27 5.35
C PRO A 118 -0.82 3.39 4.39
N CYS A 119 -1.76 4.22 3.92
CA CYS A 119 -1.44 5.39 3.11
C CYS A 119 -0.56 6.41 3.87
N LEU A 120 -0.69 6.49 5.20
CA LEU A 120 0.10 7.40 6.03
C LEU A 120 1.59 7.02 6.05
N PRO A 121 2.01 5.82 6.51
CA PRO A 121 3.41 5.46 6.51
C PRO A 121 4.01 5.49 5.10
N MET A 122 3.27 5.07 4.07
CA MET A 122 3.74 5.15 2.68
C MET A 122 4.01 6.58 2.22
N PHE A 123 3.13 7.53 2.55
CA PHE A 123 3.36 8.95 2.26
C PHE A 123 4.59 9.49 2.95
N PHE A 124 4.77 9.22 4.26
CA PHE A 124 5.90 9.74 5.01
C PHE A 124 7.24 9.13 4.56
N SER A 125 7.29 7.85 4.21
CA SER A 125 8.48 7.22 3.62
C SER A 125 8.82 7.78 2.24
N THR A 126 7.80 8.04 1.41
CA THR A 126 8.01 8.65 0.09
C THR A 126 8.45 10.12 0.22
N TRP A 127 7.87 10.85 1.17
CA TRP A 127 8.24 12.23 1.49
C TRP A 127 9.67 12.32 2.04
N GLU A 128 10.04 11.40 2.92
CA GLU A 128 11.42 11.26 3.38
C GLU A 128 12.38 11.03 2.21
N THR A 129 12.08 10.04 1.37
CA THR A 129 12.89 9.69 0.19
C THR A 129 13.03 10.88 -0.77
N TYR A 130 11.98 11.69 -0.93
CA TYR A 130 12.05 12.91 -1.75
C TYR A 130 13.15 13.88 -1.28
N HIS A 131 13.34 14.07 0.03
CA HIS A 131 14.35 14.99 0.58
C HIS A 131 15.74 14.36 0.78
N THR A 132 15.77 13.10 1.19
CA THR A 132 17.01 12.37 1.52
C THR A 132 17.64 11.72 0.30
N HIS A 133 16.86 11.48 -0.75
CA HIS A 133 17.20 10.66 -1.91
C HIS A 133 17.60 9.23 -1.57
N THR A 134 17.13 8.72 -0.44
CA THR A 134 17.36 7.34 0.00
C THR A 134 16.12 6.86 0.75
N LEU A 135 15.59 5.70 0.34
CA LEU A 135 14.54 5.03 1.08
C LEU A 135 15.15 4.33 2.30
N TYR A 136 14.80 4.79 3.50
CA TYR A 136 15.24 4.17 4.74
C TYR A 136 14.25 3.09 5.17
N LEU A 137 14.65 1.83 5.06
CA LEU A 137 13.96 0.69 5.64
C LEU A 137 14.71 0.24 6.89
N GLY A 138 14.08 0.36 8.06
CA GLY A 138 14.63 -0.18 9.30
C GLY A 138 14.73 -1.71 9.26
N THR A 139 15.46 -2.28 10.23
CA THR A 139 15.58 -3.74 10.37
C THR A 139 14.23 -4.43 10.54
N ILE A 140 13.30 -3.75 11.21
CA ILE A 140 11.88 -4.08 11.23
C ILE A 140 11.18 -2.98 10.44
N ASN A 141 10.46 -3.35 9.38
CA ASN A 141 9.78 -2.44 8.50
C ASN A 141 8.40 -2.95 8.08
N GLY A 142 7.55 -2.02 7.63
CA GLY A 142 6.20 -2.34 7.16
C GLY A 142 6.17 -3.34 6.00
N PRO A 143 6.95 -3.13 4.92
CA PRO A 143 6.93 -4.00 3.74
C PRO A 143 7.34 -5.46 4.01
N THR A 144 8.13 -5.73 5.06
CA THR A 144 8.58 -7.09 5.40
C THR A 144 7.81 -7.65 6.60
N GLU A 145 8.12 -7.21 7.81
CA GLU A 145 7.53 -7.78 9.02
C GLU A 145 6.05 -7.43 9.16
N GLY A 146 5.65 -6.21 8.79
CA GLY A 146 4.26 -5.77 8.84
C GLY A 146 3.34 -6.62 7.96
N ILE A 147 3.76 -6.87 6.72
CA ILE A 147 3.00 -7.72 5.79
C ILE A 147 2.98 -9.19 6.25
N LEU A 148 4.07 -9.72 6.84
CA LEU A 148 4.05 -11.09 7.39
C LEU A 148 3.08 -11.23 8.57
N ILE A 149 2.98 -10.20 9.41
CA ILE A 149 1.98 -10.15 10.50
C ILE A 149 0.56 -10.12 9.91
N ALA A 150 0.30 -9.30 8.89
CA ALA A 150 -1.00 -9.28 8.20
C ALA A 150 -1.32 -10.65 7.58
N CYS A 151 -0.37 -11.31 6.92
CA CYS A 151 -0.56 -12.67 6.42
C CYS A 151 -0.94 -13.67 7.54
N ALA A 152 -0.31 -13.54 8.72
CA ALA A 152 -0.64 -14.37 9.87
C ALA A 152 -2.04 -14.09 10.43
N ILE A 153 -2.49 -12.82 10.43
CA ILE A 153 -3.86 -12.44 10.79
C ILE A 153 -4.85 -13.04 9.80
N MET A 154 -4.60 -12.91 8.50
CA MET A 154 -5.43 -13.53 7.45
C MET A 154 -5.51 -15.05 7.60
N ALA A 155 -4.38 -15.73 7.79
CA ALA A 155 -4.36 -17.18 7.97
C ALA A 155 -5.07 -17.63 9.26
N THR A 156 -4.90 -16.89 10.37
CA THR A 156 -5.59 -17.15 11.64
C THR A 156 -7.10 -17.01 11.48
N SER A 157 -7.56 -16.04 10.67
CA SER A 157 -8.98 -15.88 10.31
C SER A 157 -9.52 -17.09 9.54
N GLY A 158 -8.69 -17.73 8.71
CA GLY A 158 -9.05 -18.97 8.02
C GLY A 158 -9.21 -20.18 8.96
N ILE A 159 -8.45 -20.23 10.06
CA ILE A 159 -8.48 -21.32 11.04
C ILE A 159 -9.61 -21.12 12.06
N CYS A 160 -9.69 -19.92 12.65
CA CYS A 160 -10.54 -19.62 13.79
C CYS A 160 -11.83 -18.88 13.41
N GLY A 161 -11.93 -18.38 12.19
CA GLY A 161 -12.95 -17.43 11.75
C GLY A 161 -12.59 -15.97 12.10
N PRO A 162 -13.16 -14.99 11.39
CA PRO A 162 -12.89 -13.56 11.62
C PRO A 162 -13.40 -13.04 12.98
N GLY A 163 -14.37 -13.72 13.60
CA GLY A 163 -14.95 -13.28 14.88
C GLY A 163 -13.94 -13.23 16.04
N ILE A 164 -12.83 -13.96 15.96
CA ILE A 164 -11.78 -13.98 17.00
C ILE A 164 -11.20 -12.58 17.27
N TRP A 165 -11.17 -11.70 16.27
CA TRP A 165 -10.56 -10.38 16.38
C TRP A 165 -11.43 -9.41 17.17
N THR A 166 -12.74 -9.58 17.13
CA THR A 166 -13.71 -8.67 17.75
C THR A 166 -14.23 -9.16 19.09
N GLN A 167 -13.99 -10.42 19.45
CA GLN A 167 -14.36 -10.97 20.75
C GLN A 167 -13.54 -10.32 21.88
N PRO A 168 -14.16 -10.06 23.05
CA PRO A 168 -13.45 -9.63 24.24
C PRO A 168 -12.32 -10.61 24.60
N ILE A 169 -11.17 -10.08 24.96
CA ILE A 169 -9.97 -10.89 25.25
C ILE A 169 -10.18 -11.89 26.40
N ILE A 170 -11.06 -11.56 27.36
CA ILE A 170 -11.40 -12.43 28.49
C ILE A 170 -12.06 -13.73 28.05
N ASP A 171 -12.88 -13.69 26.98
CA ASP A 171 -13.60 -14.85 26.46
C ASP A 171 -12.65 -15.82 25.73
N ILE A 172 -11.48 -15.33 25.30
CA ILE A 172 -10.46 -16.10 24.57
C ILE A 172 -9.42 -16.70 25.51
N LEU A 173 -8.85 -15.88 26.42
CA LEU A 173 -7.70 -16.26 27.24
C LEU A 173 -8.07 -16.69 28.67
N GLY A 174 -9.29 -16.41 29.12
CA GLY A 174 -9.76 -16.69 30.48
C GLY A 174 -9.08 -15.82 31.56
N GLU A 175 -9.75 -15.66 32.70
CA GLU A 175 -9.36 -14.71 33.76
C GLU A 175 -7.96 -14.94 34.37
N LYS A 176 -7.45 -16.18 34.30
CA LYS A 176 -6.26 -16.60 35.04
C LYS A 176 -4.94 -16.03 34.50
N HIS A 177 -4.92 -15.43 33.31
CA HIS A 177 -3.69 -15.03 32.63
C HIS A 177 -3.32 -13.55 32.75
N PHE A 178 -4.11 -12.73 33.45
CA PHE A 178 -3.98 -11.26 33.38
C PHE A 178 -3.42 -10.56 34.64
N PHE A 179 -2.81 -11.30 35.58
CA PHE A 179 -2.03 -10.76 36.71
C PHE A 179 -2.57 -9.46 37.37
N GLY A 180 -3.90 -9.35 37.57
CA GLY A 180 -4.53 -8.19 38.22
C GLY A 180 -4.80 -6.96 37.36
N LEU A 181 -4.46 -6.95 36.07
CA LEU A 181 -4.77 -5.86 35.11
C LEU A 181 -6.24 -5.86 34.64
N MET A 182 -7.04 -6.82 35.09
CA MET A 182 -8.40 -7.11 34.60
C MET A 182 -9.38 -5.94 34.60
N PRO A 183 -9.47 -5.08 35.64
CA PRO A 183 -10.40 -3.96 35.64
C PRO A 183 -10.15 -2.98 34.48
N LEU A 184 -8.92 -2.93 33.97
CA LEU A 184 -8.49 -1.98 32.95
C LEU A 184 -8.68 -2.48 31.52
N ILE A 185 -8.60 -3.81 31.28
CA ILE A 185 -8.46 -4.38 29.93
C ILE A 185 -9.61 -5.29 29.47
N HIS A 186 -10.53 -5.67 30.36
CA HIS A 186 -11.54 -6.70 30.09
C HIS A 186 -12.52 -6.39 28.94
N HIS A 187 -12.74 -5.12 28.60
CA HIS A 187 -13.62 -4.71 27.51
C HIS A 187 -12.94 -4.64 26.14
N TYR A 188 -11.60 -4.72 26.08
CA TYR A 188 -10.88 -4.62 24.81
C TYR A 188 -10.85 -5.96 24.08
N SER A 189 -11.01 -5.88 22.76
CA SER A 189 -10.81 -7.00 21.83
C SER A 189 -9.38 -7.02 21.29
N ILE A 190 -8.99 -8.11 20.64
CA ILE A 190 -7.67 -8.23 19.97
C ILE A 190 -7.53 -7.11 18.92
N ARG A 191 -8.60 -6.79 18.18
CA ARG A 191 -8.66 -5.67 17.25
C ARG A 191 -8.28 -4.34 17.91
N ASP A 192 -8.76 -4.05 19.11
CA ASP A 192 -8.50 -2.77 19.76
C ASP A 192 -7.02 -2.62 20.14
N ILE A 193 -6.40 -3.72 20.61
CA ILE A 193 -4.95 -3.78 20.85
C ILE A 193 -4.19 -3.59 19.54
N TRP A 194 -4.61 -4.29 18.46
CA TRP A 194 -3.99 -4.17 17.14
C TRP A 194 -4.00 -2.74 16.60
N ILE A 195 -5.16 -2.06 16.64
CA ILE A 195 -5.28 -0.65 16.24
C ILE A 195 -4.40 0.24 17.13
N GLY A 196 -4.39 0.02 18.44
CA GLY A 196 -3.52 0.75 19.37
C GLY A 196 -2.04 0.60 19.04
N MET A 197 -1.60 -0.62 18.69
CA MET A 197 -0.22 -0.89 18.26
C MET A 197 0.12 -0.16 16.95
N ILE A 198 -0.76 -0.19 15.94
CA ILE A 198 -0.56 0.52 14.66
C ILE A 198 -0.43 2.03 14.88
N ILE A 199 -1.34 2.63 15.66
CA ILE A 199 -1.31 4.06 15.96
C ILE A 199 -0.03 4.43 16.70
N THR A 200 0.33 3.64 17.72
CA THR A 200 1.55 3.87 18.50
C THR A 200 2.80 3.75 17.63
N SER A 201 2.91 2.71 16.78
CA SER A 201 4.05 2.58 15.87
C SER A 201 4.11 3.74 14.88
N LEU A 202 2.96 4.16 14.31
CA LEU A 202 2.95 5.25 13.34
C LEU A 202 3.39 6.58 13.97
N LEU A 203 2.80 6.94 15.11
CA LEU A 203 2.99 8.26 15.72
C LEU A 203 4.26 8.36 16.57
N ALA A 204 4.68 7.27 17.23
CA ALA A 204 5.83 7.29 18.13
C ALA A 204 7.13 6.83 17.47
N THR A 205 7.07 6.07 16.36
CA THR A 205 8.27 5.57 15.68
C THR A 205 8.39 6.07 14.25
N HIS A 206 7.46 5.70 13.36
CA HIS A 206 7.62 5.93 11.91
C HIS A 206 7.69 7.42 11.53
N ILE A 207 6.67 8.20 11.89
CA ILE A 207 6.60 9.63 11.55
C ILE A 207 7.77 10.41 12.19
N PRO A 208 8.06 10.28 13.50
CA PRO A 208 9.21 10.94 14.11
C PRO A 208 10.54 10.61 13.43
N PHE A 209 10.73 9.36 13.00
CA PHE A 209 11.95 8.95 12.31
C PHE A 209 12.08 9.60 10.92
N CYS A 210 11.01 9.60 10.13
CA CYS A 210 10.99 10.32 8.85
C CYS A 210 11.27 11.82 9.03
N ILE A 211 10.67 12.46 10.05
CA ILE A 211 10.93 13.87 10.38
C ILE A 211 12.41 14.08 10.69
N TYR A 212 12.98 13.25 11.57
CA TYR A 212 14.38 13.33 11.96
C TYR A 212 15.32 13.27 10.75
N ASN A 213 15.11 12.30 9.85
CA ASN A 213 15.95 12.13 8.66
C ASN A 213 15.80 13.28 7.66
N VAL A 214 14.59 13.79 7.44
CA VAL A 214 14.37 14.96 6.58
C VAL A 214 15.02 16.21 7.17
N VAL A 215 14.84 16.47 8.47
CA VAL A 215 15.46 17.60 9.16
C VAL A 215 16.98 17.53 9.04
N ARG A 216 17.57 16.37 9.33
CA ARG A 216 19.01 16.13 9.23
C ARG A 216 19.53 16.36 7.81
N ALA A 217 18.85 15.80 6.79
CA ALA A 217 19.24 15.97 5.39
C ALA A 217 19.18 17.43 4.94
N ARG A 218 18.19 18.21 5.42
CA ARG A 218 18.07 19.64 5.13
C ARG A 218 19.13 20.46 5.85
N GLN A 219 19.43 20.16 7.12
CA GLN A 219 20.49 20.82 7.89
C GLN A 219 21.86 20.62 7.23
N GLN A 220 22.17 19.41 6.76
CA GLN A 220 23.41 19.14 6.01
C GLN A 220 23.55 19.98 4.73
N LYS A 221 22.41 20.36 4.13
CA LYS A 221 22.35 21.22 2.94
C LYS A 221 22.16 22.71 3.27
N ASN A 222 22.19 23.10 4.55
CA ASN A 222 21.89 24.47 5.03
C ASN A 222 20.55 25.03 4.53
N LEU A 223 19.53 24.18 4.43
CA LEU A 223 18.19 24.56 3.95
C LEU A 223 17.24 24.87 5.12
N PRO A 224 16.27 25.80 4.93
CA PRO A 224 15.27 26.10 5.96
C PRO A 224 14.39 24.88 6.23
N ILE A 225 14.09 24.62 7.51
CA ILE A 225 13.32 23.43 7.92
C ILE A 225 11.81 23.70 7.83
N ALA A 226 11.32 24.81 8.40
CA ALA A 226 9.89 25.07 8.57
C ALA A 226 9.01 24.87 7.31
N PRO A 227 9.43 25.29 6.09
CA PRO A 227 8.60 25.14 4.89
C PRO A 227 8.25 23.69 4.55
N VAL A 228 9.07 22.72 4.98
CA VAL A 228 8.89 21.31 4.62
C VAL A 228 7.59 20.72 5.19
N PHE A 229 7.11 21.25 6.32
CA PHE A 229 5.87 20.78 6.93
C PHE A 229 4.62 21.22 6.16
N LEU A 230 4.73 22.23 5.29
CA LEU A 230 3.64 22.57 4.36
C LEU A 230 3.41 21.47 3.33
N GLU A 231 4.41 20.64 3.04
CA GLU A 231 4.30 19.53 2.09
C GLU A 231 3.40 18.41 2.60
N TRP A 232 3.00 18.43 3.88
CA TRP A 232 2.00 17.51 4.45
C TRP A 232 0.57 17.93 4.14
N THR A 233 0.35 19.16 3.66
CA THR A 233 -0.98 19.68 3.32
C THR A 233 -1.81 18.77 2.40
N PRO A 234 -1.27 18.08 1.37
CA PRO A 234 -2.07 17.21 0.52
C PRO A 234 -2.56 15.97 1.27
N MET A 235 -1.71 15.41 2.14
CA MET A 235 -2.08 14.27 2.99
C MET A 235 -3.09 14.66 4.07
N LEU A 236 -2.95 15.87 4.65
CA LEU A 236 -3.94 16.42 5.58
C LEU A 236 -5.29 16.61 4.90
N VAL A 237 -5.32 17.18 3.69
CA VAL A 237 -6.56 17.33 2.90
C VAL A 237 -7.15 15.97 2.56
N PHE A 238 -6.34 15.01 2.12
CA PHE A 238 -6.78 13.64 1.83
C PHE A 238 -7.45 12.99 3.05
N THR A 239 -6.76 12.98 4.19
CA THR A 239 -7.23 12.33 5.43
C THR A 239 -8.45 13.05 6.01
N ALA A 240 -8.43 14.38 6.06
CA ALA A 240 -9.52 15.17 6.60
C ALA A 240 -10.79 15.08 5.74
N ALA A 241 -10.65 15.08 4.40
CA ALA A 241 -11.79 14.93 3.51
C ALA A 241 -12.39 13.52 3.54
N ILE A 242 -11.56 12.47 3.65
CA ILE A 242 -12.04 11.10 3.92
C ILE A 242 -12.86 11.08 5.21
N GLY A 243 -12.30 11.60 6.31
CA GLY A 243 -12.99 11.63 7.60
C GLY A 243 -14.29 12.42 7.56
N ALA A 244 -14.28 13.60 6.93
CA ALA A 244 -15.45 14.44 6.78
C ALA A 244 -16.55 13.76 5.96
N TRP A 245 -16.20 13.01 4.91
CA TRP A 245 -17.19 12.28 4.11
C TRP A 245 -17.70 11.04 4.85
N VAL A 246 -16.80 10.13 5.20
CA VAL A 246 -17.12 8.79 5.73
C VAL A 246 -17.76 8.85 7.11
N TYR A 247 -17.38 9.82 7.96
CA TYR A 247 -17.95 9.97 9.30
C TYR A 247 -19.07 11.02 9.38
N SER A 248 -19.54 11.55 8.24
CA SER A 248 -20.71 12.42 8.26
C SER A 248 -21.95 11.60 8.66
N PRO A 249 -22.75 12.04 9.64
CA PRO A 249 -24.04 11.40 9.98
C PRO A 249 -25.04 11.49 8.82
N TYR A 250 -24.80 12.35 7.83
CA TYR A 250 -25.66 12.53 6.66
C TYR A 250 -25.19 11.70 5.46
N SER A 251 -23.97 11.15 5.48
CA SER A 251 -23.47 10.28 4.41
C SER A 251 -24.10 8.89 4.54
N THR A 252 -24.46 8.31 3.41
CA THR A 252 -24.98 6.95 3.26
C THR A 252 -23.89 5.95 2.88
N LEU A 253 -22.66 6.42 2.58
CA LEU A 253 -21.56 5.62 2.04
C LEU A 253 -21.25 4.36 2.87
N MET A 254 -21.13 4.48 4.19
CA MET A 254 -20.90 3.32 5.07
C MET A 254 -22.17 2.50 5.33
N ARG A 255 -23.34 3.15 5.36
CA ARG A 255 -24.63 2.51 5.64
C ARG A 255 -25.09 1.61 4.49
N GLU A 256 -24.76 1.99 3.26
CA GLU A 256 -25.09 1.28 2.02
C GLU A 256 -23.96 0.36 1.55
N ASN A 257 -22.97 0.07 2.42
CA ASN A 257 -21.84 -0.82 2.12
C ASN A 257 -21.03 -0.43 0.86
N HIS A 258 -20.67 0.85 0.73
CA HIS A 258 -19.86 1.34 -0.41
C HIS A 258 -18.35 1.47 -0.09
N LEU A 259 -17.87 0.86 1.01
CA LEU A 259 -16.47 0.97 1.43
C LEU A 259 -15.51 0.42 0.37
N VAL A 260 -15.82 -0.71 -0.26
CA VAL A 260 -14.95 -1.32 -1.29
C VAL A 260 -14.73 -0.36 -2.46
N LEU A 261 -15.81 0.18 -3.04
CA LEU A 261 -15.73 1.14 -4.16
C LEU A 261 -14.96 2.42 -3.74
N PHE A 262 -15.17 2.88 -2.52
CA PHE A 262 -14.45 4.01 -1.97
C PHE A 262 -12.94 3.73 -1.84
N CYS A 263 -12.55 2.58 -1.29
CA CYS A 263 -11.16 2.14 -1.18
C CYS A 263 -10.48 2.02 -2.56
N PHE A 264 -11.17 1.45 -3.57
CA PHE A 264 -10.67 1.44 -4.95
C PHE A 264 -10.42 2.84 -5.50
N THR A 265 -11.34 3.78 -5.23
CA THR A 265 -11.18 5.17 -5.64
C THR A 265 -9.99 5.80 -4.93
N MET A 266 -9.88 5.60 -3.61
CA MET A 266 -8.78 6.15 -2.80
C MET A 266 -7.43 5.57 -3.18
N ALA A 267 -7.36 4.30 -3.60
CA ALA A 267 -6.13 3.69 -4.11
C ALA A 267 -5.57 4.50 -5.31
N PHE A 268 -6.40 4.86 -6.30
CA PHE A 268 -5.96 5.69 -7.43
C PHE A 268 -5.58 7.10 -7.02
N VAL A 269 -6.34 7.72 -6.11
CA VAL A 269 -6.11 9.10 -5.66
C VAL A 269 -4.79 9.20 -4.88
N PHE A 270 -4.60 8.28 -3.93
CA PHE A 270 -3.38 8.17 -3.15
C PHE A 270 -2.19 7.78 -4.02
N GLY A 271 -2.35 6.74 -4.86
CA GLY A 271 -1.33 6.33 -5.81
C GLY A 271 -0.91 7.46 -6.75
N ARG A 272 -1.83 8.32 -7.19
CA ARG A 272 -1.49 9.50 -7.98
C ARG A 272 -0.67 10.50 -7.19
N MET A 273 -1.02 10.74 -5.92
CA MET A 273 -0.30 11.68 -5.05
C MET A 273 1.14 11.23 -4.81
N THR A 274 1.36 9.97 -4.44
CA THR A 274 2.70 9.42 -4.17
C THR A 274 3.54 9.32 -5.44
N THR A 275 2.98 8.83 -6.54
CA THR A 275 3.73 8.71 -7.81
C THR A 275 4.15 10.04 -8.40
N LYS A 276 3.41 11.14 -8.15
CA LYS A 276 3.91 12.51 -8.45
C LYS A 276 5.16 12.82 -7.64
N MET A 277 5.14 12.54 -6.34
CA MET A 277 6.25 12.81 -5.44
C MET A 277 7.48 11.98 -5.82
N ILE A 278 7.30 10.70 -6.16
CA ILE A 278 8.38 9.83 -6.67
C ILE A 278 8.94 10.37 -7.99
N LEU A 279 8.08 10.75 -8.94
CA LEU A 279 8.55 11.34 -10.20
C LEU A 279 9.32 12.64 -9.97
N ALA A 280 8.83 13.51 -9.07
CA ALA A 280 9.50 14.76 -8.74
C ALA A 280 10.87 14.51 -8.08
N HIS A 281 10.97 13.51 -7.21
CA HIS A 281 12.23 13.05 -6.65
C HIS A 281 13.21 12.60 -7.75
N LEU A 282 12.78 11.68 -8.62
CA LEU A 282 13.60 11.11 -9.69
C LEU A 282 14.08 12.15 -10.71
N THR A 283 13.25 13.16 -10.97
CA THR A 283 13.54 14.23 -11.94
C THR A 283 14.06 15.52 -11.30
N ARG A 284 14.27 15.53 -9.97
CA ARG A 284 14.71 16.69 -9.18
C ARG A 284 13.81 17.93 -9.38
N GLN A 285 12.51 17.72 -9.49
CA GLN A 285 11.50 18.78 -9.57
C GLN A 285 11.07 19.26 -8.18
N PRO A 286 10.47 20.47 -8.07
CA PRO A 286 9.84 20.94 -6.85
C PRO A 286 8.74 20.00 -6.34
N PHE A 287 8.43 20.11 -5.04
CA PHE A 287 7.46 19.23 -4.38
C PHE A 287 6.07 19.37 -5.01
N PRO A 288 5.44 18.27 -5.44
CA PRO A 288 4.16 18.32 -6.14
C PRO A 288 2.99 18.30 -5.15
N PHE A 289 2.60 19.47 -4.63
CA PHE A 289 1.51 19.59 -3.66
C PHE A 289 0.19 18.96 -4.12
N TRP A 290 -0.32 19.33 -5.29
CA TRP A 290 -1.71 19.01 -5.64
C TRP A 290 -1.84 17.97 -6.75
N THR A 291 -2.81 17.07 -6.59
CA THR A 291 -3.34 16.25 -7.68
C THR A 291 -4.79 16.65 -7.93
N VAL A 292 -5.20 16.69 -9.21
CA VAL A 292 -6.58 17.02 -9.60
C VAL A 292 -7.60 16.04 -8.99
N MET A 293 -7.15 14.83 -8.66
CA MET A 293 -7.98 13.82 -8.02
C MET A 293 -8.38 14.14 -6.58
N LEU A 294 -7.74 15.10 -5.90
CA LEU A 294 -8.20 15.52 -4.56
C LEU A 294 -9.48 16.34 -4.61
N TRP A 295 -9.79 17.01 -5.72
CA TRP A 295 -10.96 17.89 -5.80
C TRP A 295 -12.29 17.14 -5.64
N PRO A 296 -12.54 16.00 -6.32
CA PRO A 296 -13.77 15.26 -6.07
C PRO A 296 -13.82 14.60 -4.69
N LEU A 297 -12.69 14.32 -4.03
CA LEU A 297 -12.70 13.88 -2.63
C LEU A 297 -13.22 15.00 -1.70
N VAL A 298 -12.69 16.22 -1.86
CA VAL A 298 -13.16 17.40 -1.12
C VAL A 298 -14.63 17.70 -1.47
N GLY A 299 -15.00 17.54 -2.74
CA GLY A 299 -16.38 17.68 -3.21
C GLY A 299 -17.33 16.68 -2.56
N GLY A 300 -16.96 15.40 -2.52
CA GLY A 300 -17.73 14.36 -1.83
C GLY A 300 -17.87 14.64 -0.33
N ALA A 301 -16.79 15.07 0.32
CA ALA A 301 -16.83 15.52 1.71
C ALA A 301 -17.80 16.68 1.91
N PHE A 302 -17.80 17.67 1.03
CA PHE A 302 -18.73 18.81 1.10
C PHE A 302 -20.19 18.36 0.87
N ILE A 303 -20.44 17.57 -0.18
CA ILE A 303 -21.75 17.04 -0.56
C ILE A 303 -22.36 16.19 0.58
N GLY A 304 -21.56 15.30 1.18
CA GLY A 304 -21.97 14.48 2.33
C GLY A 304 -22.24 15.30 3.60
N ASN A 305 -21.93 16.59 3.61
CA ASN A 305 -22.09 17.50 4.75
C ASN A 305 -23.06 18.67 4.48
N LEU A 306 -23.76 18.69 3.34
CA LEU A 306 -24.71 19.76 2.96
C LEU A 306 -25.72 20.16 4.07
N PRO A 307 -26.27 19.23 4.87
CA PRO A 307 -27.17 19.58 5.98
C PRO A 307 -26.54 20.48 7.04
N ARG A 308 -25.22 20.45 7.22
CA ARG A 308 -24.51 21.39 8.13
C ARG A 308 -24.58 22.84 7.64
N PHE A 309 -24.90 23.05 6.36
CA PHE A 309 -25.01 24.35 5.71
C PHE A 309 -26.47 24.73 5.39
N GLY A 310 -27.46 24.03 5.97
CA GLY A 310 -28.88 24.30 5.75
C GLY A 310 -29.44 23.79 4.41
N VAL A 311 -28.68 22.96 3.69
CA VAL A 311 -29.11 22.33 2.42
C VAL A 311 -29.53 20.89 2.70
N ALA A 312 -30.59 20.41 2.05
CA ALA A 312 -31.09 19.04 2.25
C ALA A 312 -30.00 17.98 1.99
N ALA A 313 -30.08 16.86 2.72
CA ALA A 313 -29.17 15.73 2.54
C ALA A 313 -29.33 15.13 1.14
N VAL A 314 -28.22 14.66 0.58
CA VAL A 314 -28.21 13.99 -0.72
C VAL A 314 -28.76 12.58 -0.57
N THR A 315 -29.53 12.14 -1.56
CA THR A 315 -30.08 10.77 -1.56
C THR A 315 -28.96 9.73 -1.71
N ALA A 316 -29.17 8.53 -1.17
CA ALA A 316 -28.21 7.42 -1.28
C ALA A 316 -27.81 7.13 -2.74
N LYS A 317 -28.79 7.15 -3.65
CA LYS A 317 -28.57 6.97 -5.09
C LYS A 317 -27.66 8.06 -5.68
N ALA A 318 -27.88 9.31 -5.33
CA ALA A 318 -27.07 10.41 -5.85
C ALA A 318 -25.63 10.39 -5.29
N GLU A 319 -25.46 10.03 -4.02
CA GLU A 319 -24.12 9.83 -3.42
C GLU A 319 -23.38 8.65 -4.07
N LEU A 320 -24.06 7.54 -4.36
CA LEU A 320 -23.49 6.41 -5.07
C LEU A 320 -23.10 6.76 -6.53
N ILE A 321 -23.95 7.49 -7.26
CA ILE A 321 -23.64 7.97 -8.60
C ILE A 321 -22.40 8.87 -8.57
N TYR A 322 -22.30 9.76 -7.57
CA TYR A 322 -21.13 10.62 -7.38
C TYR A 322 -19.87 9.79 -7.15
N LEU A 323 -19.94 8.76 -6.29
CA LEU A 323 -18.82 7.89 -6.01
C LEU A 323 -18.36 7.09 -7.25
N TRP A 324 -19.28 6.55 -8.04
CA TRP A 324 -18.96 5.89 -9.31
C TRP A 324 -18.33 6.85 -10.33
N ALA A 325 -18.90 8.04 -10.48
CA ALA A 325 -18.34 9.07 -11.35
C ALA A 325 -16.91 9.44 -10.93
N TYR A 326 -16.69 9.56 -9.63
CA TYR A 326 -15.36 9.81 -9.07
C TYR A 326 -14.41 8.63 -9.31
N PHE A 327 -14.84 7.39 -9.10
CA PHE A 327 -14.04 6.20 -9.41
C PHE A 327 -13.58 6.19 -10.87
N PHE A 328 -14.49 6.34 -11.83
CA PHE A 328 -14.14 6.36 -13.25
C PHE A 328 -13.23 7.53 -13.61
N PHE A 329 -13.47 8.70 -13.04
CA PHE A 329 -12.58 9.84 -13.19
C PHE A 329 -11.15 9.53 -12.68
N ALA A 330 -11.03 8.98 -11.47
CA ALA A 330 -9.75 8.65 -10.87
C ALA A 330 -9.01 7.56 -11.67
N LEU A 331 -9.73 6.52 -12.11
CA LEU A 331 -9.20 5.46 -12.98
C LEU A 331 -8.63 6.05 -14.27
N VAL A 332 -9.43 6.82 -15.02
CA VAL A 332 -9.01 7.39 -16.32
C VAL A 332 -7.83 8.32 -16.16
N VAL A 333 -7.86 9.23 -15.17
CA VAL A 333 -6.77 10.19 -14.97
C VAL A 333 -5.49 9.48 -14.50
N TYR A 334 -5.59 8.44 -13.66
CA TYR A 334 -4.44 7.67 -13.19
C TYR A 334 -3.83 6.88 -14.36
N SER A 335 -4.64 6.09 -15.06
CA SER A 335 -4.19 5.25 -16.18
C SER A 335 -3.57 6.08 -17.30
N ARG A 336 -4.18 7.22 -17.66
CA ARG A 336 -3.60 8.13 -18.66
C ARG A 336 -2.26 8.67 -18.19
N TRP A 337 -2.15 9.08 -16.94
CA TRP A 337 -0.90 9.60 -16.41
C TRP A 337 0.20 8.54 -16.37
N ALA A 338 -0.11 7.34 -15.85
CA ALA A 338 0.82 6.23 -15.81
C ALA A 338 1.33 5.88 -17.22
N TYR A 339 0.42 5.78 -18.20
CA TYR A 339 0.79 5.55 -19.59
C TYR A 339 1.75 6.63 -20.11
N LEU A 340 1.45 7.91 -19.93
CA LEU A 340 2.28 9.00 -20.44
C LEU A 340 3.66 9.04 -19.80
N VAL A 341 3.75 8.86 -18.48
CA VAL A 341 5.03 8.92 -17.77
C VAL A 341 5.88 7.69 -18.10
N VAL A 342 5.31 6.49 -18.04
CA VAL A 342 6.03 5.25 -18.37
C VAL A 342 6.54 5.31 -19.80
N THR A 343 5.69 5.65 -20.78
CA THR A 343 6.11 5.75 -22.18
C THR A 343 7.14 6.84 -22.42
N SER A 344 7.02 8.01 -21.78
CA SER A 344 8.02 9.08 -21.90
C SER A 344 9.38 8.65 -21.38
N ILE A 345 9.44 7.97 -20.22
CA ILE A 345 10.70 7.48 -19.66
C ILE A 345 11.26 6.35 -20.53
N CYS A 346 10.43 5.40 -20.98
CA CYS A 346 10.82 4.34 -21.90
C CYS A 346 11.45 4.91 -23.19
N ASN A 347 10.79 5.89 -23.81
CA ASN A 347 11.28 6.52 -25.04
C ASN A 347 12.60 7.28 -24.81
N PHE A 348 12.74 7.95 -23.66
CA PHE A 348 13.97 8.66 -23.32
C PHE A 348 15.15 7.72 -23.05
N LEU A 349 14.91 6.60 -22.34
CA LEU A 349 15.95 5.64 -21.97
C LEU A 349 16.20 4.56 -23.05
N GLY A 350 15.33 4.45 -24.05
CA GLY A 350 15.40 3.38 -25.05
C GLY A 350 15.13 1.98 -24.48
N ILE A 351 14.25 1.87 -23.48
CA ILE A 351 13.91 0.61 -22.80
C ILE A 351 12.42 0.29 -22.92
N ASN A 352 12.05 -0.98 -22.78
CA ASN A 352 10.66 -1.40 -22.64
C ASN A 352 10.28 -1.49 -21.16
N ALA A 353 9.04 -1.12 -20.82
CA ALA A 353 8.58 -1.11 -19.43
C ALA A 353 8.43 -2.52 -18.84
N LEU A 354 7.93 -3.48 -19.62
CA LEU A 354 7.49 -4.80 -19.14
C LEU A 354 8.26 -5.97 -19.76
N THR A 355 9.25 -5.69 -20.62
CA THR A 355 10.05 -6.73 -21.29
C THR A 355 11.52 -6.34 -21.32
N ILE A 356 12.41 -7.32 -21.26
CA ILE A 356 13.84 -7.10 -21.51
C ILE A 356 14.09 -7.30 -23.02
N PRO A 357 14.75 -6.38 -23.74
CA PRO A 357 15.06 -6.57 -25.16
C PRO A 357 15.87 -7.84 -25.42
N ARG A 358 15.63 -8.54 -26.55
CA ARG A 358 16.23 -9.85 -26.86
C ARG A 358 17.76 -9.82 -26.87
N GLU A 359 18.36 -8.75 -27.38
CA GLU A 359 19.82 -8.56 -27.38
C GLU A 359 20.40 -8.57 -25.96
N LYS A 360 19.71 -7.90 -25.02
CA LYS A 360 20.10 -7.88 -23.61
C LYS A 360 19.89 -9.24 -22.94
N GLN A 361 18.83 -9.97 -23.31
CA GLN A 361 18.60 -11.33 -22.82
C GLN A 361 19.76 -12.25 -23.22
N MET A 362 20.16 -12.25 -24.50
CA MET A 362 21.29 -13.05 -24.99
C MET A 362 22.61 -12.67 -24.30
N ALA A 363 22.88 -11.38 -24.12
CA ALA A 363 24.06 -10.91 -23.41
C ALA A 363 24.09 -11.37 -21.94
N ASN A 364 22.93 -11.34 -21.26
CA ASN A 364 22.82 -11.83 -19.90
C ASN A 364 23.08 -13.34 -19.82
N GLU A 365 22.45 -14.14 -20.68
CA GLU A 365 22.64 -15.60 -20.73
C GLU A 365 24.12 -15.97 -20.93
N GLN A 366 24.81 -15.30 -21.86
CA GLN A 366 26.25 -15.50 -22.09
C GLN A 366 27.09 -15.14 -20.87
N ALA A 367 26.81 -14.01 -20.22
CA ALA A 367 27.53 -13.60 -19.01
C ALA A 367 27.33 -14.60 -17.87
N PHE A 368 26.11 -15.10 -17.67
CA PHE A 368 25.82 -16.10 -16.64
C PHE A 368 26.49 -17.45 -16.95
N ALA A 369 26.47 -17.90 -18.20
CA ALA A 369 27.15 -19.13 -18.62
C ALA A 369 28.67 -19.04 -18.41
N ALA A 370 29.28 -17.90 -18.75
CA ALA A 370 30.70 -17.65 -18.53
C ALA A 370 31.05 -17.67 -17.03
N GLN A 371 30.23 -17.05 -16.18
CA GLN A 371 30.46 -17.03 -14.75
C GLN A 371 30.25 -18.40 -14.09
N ALA A 372 29.29 -19.20 -14.56
CA ALA A 372 29.11 -20.57 -14.11
C ALA A 372 30.33 -21.44 -14.47
N ALA A 373 30.87 -21.30 -15.69
CA ALA A 373 32.08 -22.00 -16.10
C ALA A 373 33.31 -21.62 -15.26
N LEU A 374 33.47 -20.33 -14.92
CA LEU A 374 34.53 -19.86 -14.03
C LEU A 374 34.43 -20.45 -12.62
N ASN A 375 33.21 -20.54 -12.08
CA ASN A 375 32.99 -21.12 -10.76
C ASN A 375 33.26 -22.62 -10.73
N ASP A 376 32.91 -23.36 -11.79
CA ASP A 376 33.23 -24.79 -11.91
C ASP A 376 34.74 -25.05 -12.00
N MET A 377 35.47 -24.20 -12.75
CA MET A 377 36.93 -24.27 -12.83
C MET A 377 37.63 -23.96 -11.49
N ASN A 378 37.10 -23.01 -10.72
CA ASN A 378 37.66 -22.67 -9.40
C ASN A 378 37.28 -23.70 -8.33
N GLY A 379 36.09 -24.30 -8.40
CA GLY A 379 35.70 -25.41 -7.52
C GLY A 379 36.61 -26.63 -7.69
N LYS A 380 36.93 -26.98 -8.94
CA LYS A 380 37.85 -28.08 -9.29
C LYS A 380 39.33 -27.83 -8.93
N ARG A 381 39.71 -26.62 -8.50
CA ARG A 381 41.09 -26.30 -8.06
C ARG A 381 41.28 -26.42 -6.55
N HIS A 382 40.21 -26.63 -5.79
CA HIS A 382 40.22 -26.75 -4.34
C HIS A 382 39.94 -28.17 -3.82
N ASP A 383 39.72 -29.12 -4.74
CA ASP A 383 39.75 -30.56 -4.53
C ASP A 383 41.06 -31.13 -5.10
#